data_AF-A0A963BE44-F1
#
_entry.id   AF-A0A963BE44-F1
#
_cell.length_a   1.000
_cell.length_b   1.000
_cell.length_c   1.000
_cell.angle_alpha   90.00
_cell.angle_beta   90.00
_cell.angle_gamma   90.00
#
_symmetry.space_group_name_H-M   'P 1'
#
loop_
_entity.id
_entity.type
_entity.pdbx_description
1 polymer ?
#
loop_
_entity_poly.entity_id
_entity_poly.type
_entity_poly.pdbx_seq_one_letter_code
_entity_poly.pdbx_strand_id
1 'polypeptide(L)' 'MTEVVITPLAEADLLGIWHYSFSNWGDRQADKYLFALETAIHGLADNPRLGRSIDHIRDGCRQFDYKMRIPAKATT' A
#
# COMPACT_ATOMS: atom_id res chain seq x y z
N MET A 1 -8.45 9.69 15.21
CA MET A 1 -8.28 9.55 13.77
C MET A 1 -7.20 10.55 13.37
N THR A 2 -5.98 10.07 13.25
CA THR A 2 -4.85 10.91 12.84
C THR A 2 -5.00 11.22 11.35
N GLU A 3 -4.74 12.46 10.95
CA GLU A 3 -4.80 12.85 9.53
C GLU A 3 -3.68 12.16 8.76
N VAL A 4 -4.03 11.48 7.66
CA VAL A 4 -3.06 10.86 6.75
C VAL A 4 -2.77 11.82 5.62
N VAL A 5 -1.51 12.22 5.51
CA VAL A 5 -1.02 13.03 4.39
C VAL A 5 -0.25 12.12 3.42
N ILE A 6 -0.76 12.00 2.19
CA ILE A 6 -0.11 11.24 1.12
C ILE A 6 0.72 12.21 0.27
N THR A 7 1.98 11.86 0.03
CA THR A 7 2.84 12.64 -0.87
C THR A 7 2.47 12.39 -2.33
N PRO A 8 2.71 13.34 -3.26
CA PRO A 8 2.41 13.13 -4.67
C PRO A 8 3.09 11.89 -5.28
N LEU A 9 4.29 11.53 -4.82
CA LEU A 9 4.98 10.32 -5.26
C LEU A 9 4.26 9.06 -4.79
N ALA A 10 3.81 9.04 -3.53
CA ALA A 10 3.06 7.91 -2.98
C ALA A 10 1.69 7.75 -3.66
N GLU A 11 1.03 8.85 -4.05
CA GLU A 11 -0.19 8.80 -4.84
C GLU A 11 0.06 8.18 -6.23
N ALA A 12 1.13 8.60 -6.91
CA ALA A 12 1.53 8.00 -8.18
C ALA A 12 1.84 6.50 -8.05
N ASP A 13 2.48 6.07 -6.96
CA ASP A 13 2.75 4.67 -6.68
C ASP A 13 1.43 3.87 -6.50
N LEU A 14 0.46 4.40 -5.77
CA LEU A 14 -0.86 3.78 -5.59
C LEU A 14 -1.61 3.64 -6.93
N LEU A 15 -1.58 4.67 -7.77
CA LEU A 15 -2.15 4.63 -9.12
C LEU A 15 -1.45 3.58 -10.00
N GLY A 16 -0.12 3.52 -9.95
CA GLY A 16 0.67 2.52 -10.67
C GLY A 16 0.31 1.10 -10.24
N ILE A 17 0.15 0.86 -8.93
CA ILE A 17 -0.31 -0.42 -8.38
C ILE A 17 -1.71 -0.77 -8.88
N TRP A 18 -2.64 0.19 -8.88
CA TRP A 18 -4.00 -0.04 -9.37
C TRP A 18 -4.00 -0.37 -10.87
N HIS A 19 -3.29 0.41 -11.70
CA HIS A 19 -3.20 0.17 -13.15
C HIS A 19 -2.56 -1.18 -13.48
N TYR A 20 -1.50 -1.56 -12.76
CA TYR A 20 -0.91 -2.88 -12.89
C TYR A 20 -1.92 -3.97 -12.53
N SER A 21 -2.62 -3.82 -11.40
CA SER A 21 -3.61 -4.79 -10.95
C SER A 21 -4.78 -4.94 -11.93
N PHE A 22 -5.27 -3.82 -12.45
CA PHE A 22 -6.32 -3.75 -13.45
C PHE A 22 -5.90 -4.46 -14.74
N SER A 23 -4.70 -4.17 -15.25
CA SER A 23 -4.20 -4.73 -16.50
C SER A 23 -3.98 -6.25 -16.46
N ASN A 24 -3.89 -6.84 -15.27
CA ASN A 24 -3.63 -8.26 -15.10
C ASN A 24 -4.84 -9.06 -14.64
N TRP A 25 -5.75 -8.47 -13.84
CA TRP A 25 -6.87 -9.20 -13.21
C TRP A 25 -8.22 -8.47 -13.25
N GLY A 26 -8.29 -7.28 -13.87
CA GLY A 26 -9.50 -6.48 -13.97
C GLY A 26 -9.74 -5.54 -12.77
N ASP A 27 -10.76 -4.70 -12.94
CA ASP A 27 -11.22 -3.66 -12.02
C ASP A 27 -11.49 -4.20 -10.61
N ARG A 28 -12.24 -5.29 -10.49
CA ARG A 28 -12.62 -5.85 -9.19
C ARG A 28 -11.42 -6.22 -8.33
N GLN A 29 -10.36 -6.76 -8.94
CA GLN A 29 -9.15 -7.12 -8.21
C GLN A 29 -8.28 -5.90 -7.91
N ALA A 30 -8.25 -4.91 -8.81
CA ALA A 30 -7.55 -3.65 -8.60
C ALA A 30 -8.14 -2.86 -7.43
N ASP A 31 -9.46 -2.67 -7.42
CA ASP A 31 -10.18 -1.96 -6.35
C ASP A 31 -10.01 -2.66 -5.02
N LYS A 32 -10.13 -4.00 -5.00
CA LYS A 32 -9.92 -4.79 -3.78
C LYS A 32 -8.52 -4.58 -3.21
N TYR A 33 -7.49 -4.52 -4.05
CA TYR A 33 -6.12 -4.35 -3.60
C TYR A 33 -5.86 -2.93 -3.10
N LEU A 34 -6.35 -1.92 -3.82
CA LEU A 34 -6.20 -0.52 -3.44
C LEU A 34 -6.91 -0.23 -2.11
N PHE A 35 -8.16 -0.67 -1.96
CA PHE A 35 -8.92 -0.51 -0.70
C PHE A 35 -8.22 -1.17 0.50
N ALA A 36 -7.58 -2.32 0.26
CA ALA A 36 -6.89 -3.04 1.32
C ALA A 36 -5.57 -2.35 1.73
N LEU A 37 -4.90 -1.65 0.80
CA LEU A 37 -3.78 -0.76 1.10
C LEU A 37 -4.24 0.48 1.88
N GLU A 38 -5.32 1.15 1.44
CA GLU A 38 -5.89 2.31 2.14
C GLU A 38 -6.26 1.97 3.59
N THR A 39 -6.92 0.82 3.79
CA THR A 39 -7.26 0.30 5.13
C THR A 39 -6.03 0.11 6.00
N ALA A 40 -4.94 -0.43 5.43
CA ALA A 40 -3.68 -0.62 6.17
C ALA A 40 -3.03 0.73 6.52
N ILE A 41 -2.99 1.68 5.58
CA ILE A 41 -2.43 3.02 5.81
C ILE A 41 -3.17 3.74 6.93
N HIS A 42 -4.51 3.71 6.91
CA HIS A 42 -5.31 4.31 7.99
C HIS A 42 -5.10 3.59 9.33
N GLY A 43 -5.01 2.26 9.32
CA GLY A 43 -4.69 1.49 10.52
C GLY A 43 -3.33 1.84 11.13
N LEU A 44 -2.34 2.19 10.30
CA LEU A 44 -1.02 2.67 10.74
C LEU A 44 -1.08 4.08 11.34
N ALA A 45 -1.95 4.95 10.83
CA ALA A 45 -2.15 6.29 11.37
C ALA A 45 -2.69 6.25 12.81
N ASP A 46 -3.56 5.28 13.10
CA ASP A 46 -4.07 5.04 14.45
C ASP A 46 -3.10 4.22 15.32
N ASN A 47 -2.25 3.37 14.72
CA ASN A 47 -1.29 2.52 15.44
C ASN A 47 0.13 2.54 14.82
N PRO A 48 0.89 3.63 14.94
CA PRO A 48 2.19 3.78 14.26
C PRO A 48 3.24 2.73 14.65
N ARG A 49 3.09 2.12 15.84
CA ARG A 49 4.01 1.08 16.35
C ARG A 49 3.88 -0.28 15.67
N LEU A 50 2.87 -0.49 14.81
CA LEU A 50 2.76 -1.68 13.98
C LEU A 50 3.89 -1.75 12.92
N GLY A 51 4.42 -0.60 12.51
CA GLY A 51 5.58 -0.53 11.63
C GLY A 51 6.89 -0.75 12.39
N ARG A 52 7.81 -1.54 11.82
CA ARG A 52 9.17 -1.68 12.32
C ARG A 52 9.96 -0.39 12.06
N SER A 53 10.77 0.04 13.04
CA SER A 53 11.68 1.17 12.82
C SER A 53 12.68 0.81 11.72
N ILE A 54 12.92 1.76 10.82
CA ILE A 54 13.97 1.72 9.81
C ILE A 54 14.87 2.97 9.95
N ASP A 55 15.12 3.38 11.20
CA ASP A 55 15.93 4.56 11.51
C ASP A 55 17.36 4.46 10.95
N HIS A 56 17.84 3.24 10.68
CA HIS A 56 19.10 2.98 9.98
C HIS A 56 19.12 3.48 8.52
N ILE A 57 17.96 3.76 7.91
CA ILE A 57 17.82 4.36 6.57
C ILE A 57 17.49 5.85 6.71
N ARG A 58 16.52 6.18 7.56
CA ARG A 58 16.07 7.56 7.81
C ARG A 58 15.45 7.65 9.20
N ASP A 59 15.95 8.56 10.01
CA ASP A 59 15.45 8.78 11.37
C ASP A 59 13.95 9.11 11.40
N GLY A 60 13.24 8.48 12.34
CA GLY A 60 11.79 8.58 12.51
C GLY A 60 10.98 7.79 11.48
N CYS A 61 11.61 7.05 10.58
CA CYS A 61 10.93 6.31 9.52
C CYS A 61 10.55 4.89 9.97
N ARG A 62 9.37 4.43 9.53
CA ARG A 62 8.85 3.10 9.85
C ARG A 62 8.42 2.38 8.58
N GLN A 63 8.65 1.08 8.56
CA GLN A 63 8.23 0.19 7.49
C GLN A 63 7.14 -0.75 7.98
N PHE A 64 6.11 -0.96 7.17
CA PHE A 64 5.09 -1.97 7.41
C PHE A 64 5.01 -2.90 6.20
N ASP A 65 5.28 -4.18 6.43
CA ASP A 65 5.24 -5.18 5.37
C ASP A 65 3.79 -5.62 5.12
N TYR A 66 3.17 -5.02 4.11
CA TYR A 66 1.80 -5.36 3.73
C TYR A 66 1.77 -6.70 2.98
N LYS A 67 1.31 -7.75 3.66
CA LYS A 67 1.22 -9.10 3.08
C LYS A 67 -0.11 -9.28 2.34
N MET A 68 -0.23 -8.71 1.15
CA MET A 68 -1.24 -9.14 0.20
C MET A 68 -0.57 -9.69 -1.05
N ARG A 69 -0.81 -10.97 -1.29
CA ARG A 69 -0.26 -11.67 -2.45
C ARG A 69 -1.11 -11.29 -3.67
N ILE A 70 -0.57 -10.44 -4.53
CA ILE A 70 -1.10 -10.29 -5.88
C ILE A 70 -0.93 -11.67 -6.57
N PRO A 71 -2.01 -12.28 -7.09
CA PRO A 71 -1.90 -13.57 -7.79
C PRO A 71 -0.91 -13.44 -8.97
N ALA A 72 -0.18 -14.49 -9.30
CA ALA A 72 0.65 -14.44 -10.51
C ALA A 72 -0.26 -14.29 -11.74
N LYS A 73 0.15 -13.51 -12.74
CA LYS A 73 -0.56 -13.44 -14.02
C LYS A 73 -0.60 -14.86 -14.59
N ALA A 74 -1.78 -15.38 -14.94
CA ALA A 74 -1.87 -16.63 -15.67
C ALA A 74 -1.21 -16.42 -17.04
N THR A 75 0.03 -16.89 -17.21
CA THR A 75 0.68 -16.96 -18.51
C THR A 75 -0.14 -17.92 -19.38
N THR A 76 -0.79 -17.37 -20.40
CA THR A 76 -1.33 -18.12 -21.54
C THR A 76 -0.22 -18.35 -22.53
#